data_AF-A0A8B8WT60-F1
#
_entry.id   AF-A0A8B8WT60-F1
#
_cell.length_a   1.000
_cell.length_b   1.000
_cell.length_c   1.000
_cell.angle_alpha   90.00
_cell.angle_beta   90.00
_cell.angle_gamma   90.00
#
_symmetry.space_group_name_H-M   'P 1'
#
loop_
_entity.id
_entity.type
_entity.pdbx_description
1 polymer ?
#
loop_
_entity_poly.entity_id
_entity_poly.type
_entity_poly.pdbx_seq_one_letter_code
_entity_poly.pdbx_strand_id
1 'polypeptide(L)'
;MKRLSYISQKVADASDKTKRAETALGGAAADAQRAKNAAGEALEITGNIEQEMGSLNLEANVTADGALAMEKGLATLKSEMREVEGELARKEREFGTDTDAVQTVIAEAQRVDNRAKNAGVTIQDTLNTLDGILHLIDQPGSMDEEGLILLEQKLFRAKAQINSQLRPLMSKLEERASSQRGHLRSLETSIDGILADVKNLENIRDNLPPGCYNTQALEQH
;
A
#
# COMPACT_ATOMS: atom_id res chain seq x y z
N MET A 1 -88.60 16.53 87.71
CA MET A 1 -87.42 15.70 87.39
C MET A 1 -87.24 15.36 85.90
N LYS A 2 -88.29 15.14 85.08
CA LYS A 2 -88.19 14.73 83.66
C LYS A 2 -87.42 15.67 82.70
N ARG A 3 -87.38 16.99 82.96
CA ARG A 3 -86.64 17.95 82.12
C ARG A 3 -85.12 17.86 82.29
N LEU A 4 -84.66 17.57 83.51
CA LEU A 4 -83.23 17.47 83.82
C LEU A 4 -82.60 16.21 83.20
N SER A 5 -83.35 15.11 83.17
CA SER A 5 -82.92 13.87 82.50
C SER A 5 -82.83 14.05 80.98
N TYR A 6 -83.78 14.73 80.36
CA TYR A 6 -83.76 15.03 78.93
C TYR A 6 -82.57 15.91 78.51
N ILE A 7 -82.25 16.94 79.30
CA ILE A 7 -81.08 17.80 79.06
C ILE A 7 -79.77 17.01 79.24
N SER A 8 -79.67 16.21 80.30
CA SER A 8 -78.48 15.37 80.53
C SER A 8 -78.24 14.38 79.39
N GLN A 9 -79.32 13.81 78.83
CA GLN A 9 -79.23 12.92 77.68
C GLN A 9 -78.80 13.65 76.41
N LYS A 10 -79.29 14.87 76.18
CA LYS A 10 -78.83 15.71 75.05
C LYS A 10 -77.36 16.10 75.15
N VAL A 11 -76.87 16.41 76.36
CA VAL A 11 -75.45 16.71 76.60
C VAL A 11 -74.59 15.46 76.35
N ALA A 12 -75.04 14.30 76.81
CA ALA A 12 -74.35 13.03 76.54
C ALA A 12 -74.28 12.73 75.03
N ASP A 13 -75.40 12.83 74.30
CA ASP A 13 -75.45 12.63 72.85
C ASP A 13 -74.55 13.63 72.09
N ALA A 14 -74.53 14.89 72.53
CA ALA A 14 -73.67 15.91 71.93
C ALA A 14 -72.19 15.60 72.19
N SER A 15 -71.84 15.23 73.41
CA SER A 15 -70.47 14.84 73.77
C SER A 15 -70.01 13.61 72.98
N ASP A 16 -70.87 12.61 72.81
CA ASP A 16 -70.57 11.40 72.04
C ASP A 16 -70.37 11.72 70.54
N LYS A 17 -71.19 12.60 69.97
CA LYS A 17 -71.02 13.12 68.60
C LYS A 17 -69.72 13.91 68.43
N THR A 18 -69.39 14.78 69.39
CA THR A 18 -68.13 15.53 69.38
C THR A 18 -66.93 14.58 69.40
N LYS A 19 -66.97 13.54 70.24
CA LYS A 19 -65.89 12.55 70.35
C LYS A 19 -65.70 11.74 69.06
N ARG A 20 -66.80 11.40 68.37
CA ARG A 20 -66.76 10.76 67.05
C ARG A 20 -66.20 11.69 65.97
N ALA A 21 -66.59 12.96 65.99
CA ALA A 21 -66.07 13.97 65.07
C ALA A 21 -64.56 14.20 65.28
N GLU A 22 -64.11 14.28 66.53
CA GLU A 22 -62.69 14.40 66.89
C GLU A 22 -61.87 13.19 66.40
N THR A 23 -62.40 11.98 66.58
CA THR A 23 -61.77 10.75 66.07
C THR A 23 -61.70 10.75 64.54
N ALA A 24 -62.78 11.15 63.84
CA ALA A 24 -62.81 11.22 62.39
C ALA A 24 -61.83 12.28 61.84
N LEU A 25 -61.76 13.45 62.49
CA LEU A 25 -60.81 14.52 62.14
C LEU A 25 -59.35 14.09 62.37
N GLY A 26 -59.07 13.39 63.47
CA GLY A 26 -57.76 12.81 63.73
C GLY A 26 -57.35 11.77 62.69
N GLY A 27 -58.29 10.89 62.29
CA GLY A 27 -58.09 9.93 61.20
C GLY A 27 -57.81 10.61 59.86
N ALA A 28 -58.62 11.60 59.49
CA ALA A 28 -58.46 12.38 58.25
C ALA A 28 -57.13 13.15 58.22
N ALA A 29 -56.68 13.70 59.35
CA ALA A 29 -55.38 14.36 59.45
C ALA A 29 -54.22 13.36 59.25
N ALA A 30 -54.32 12.15 59.81
CA ALA A 30 -53.33 11.10 59.61
C ALA A 30 -53.30 10.60 58.16
N ASP A 31 -54.47 10.45 57.52
CA ASP A 31 -54.58 10.10 56.10
C ASP A 31 -53.97 11.19 55.21
N ALA A 32 -54.28 12.47 55.46
CA ALA A 32 -53.72 13.59 54.71
C ALA A 32 -52.20 13.67 54.85
N GLN A 33 -51.66 13.42 56.04
CA GLN A 33 -50.22 13.39 56.25
C GLN A 33 -49.54 12.23 55.51
N ARG A 34 -50.15 11.04 55.51
CA ARG A 34 -49.66 9.90 54.72
C ARG A 34 -49.68 10.20 53.22
N ALA A 35 -50.78 10.76 52.72
CA ALA A 35 -50.91 11.15 51.32
C ALA A 35 -49.86 12.20 50.91
N LYS A 36 -49.61 13.19 51.77
CA LYS A 36 -48.55 14.19 51.55
C LYS A 36 -47.16 13.55 51.47
N ASN A 37 -46.83 12.64 52.38
CA ASN A 37 -45.53 11.96 52.37
C ASN A 37 -45.37 11.10 51.11
N ALA A 38 -46.38 10.31 50.77
CA ALA A 38 -46.37 9.47 49.56
C ALA A 38 -46.26 10.31 48.28
N ALA A 39 -46.93 11.46 48.20
CA ALA A 39 -46.80 12.39 47.08
C ALA A 39 -45.40 13.00 47.00
N GLY A 40 -44.76 13.26 48.15
CA GLY A 40 -43.37 13.73 48.20
C GLY A 40 -42.38 12.69 47.67
N GLU A 41 -42.50 11.44 48.12
CA GLU A 41 -41.68 10.32 47.62
C GLU A 41 -41.90 10.09 46.12
N ALA A 42 -43.15 10.14 45.65
CA ALA A 42 -43.47 10.01 44.23
C ALA A 42 -42.82 11.12 43.38
N LEU A 43 -42.83 12.36 43.87
CA LEU A 43 -42.19 13.50 43.20
C LEU A 43 -40.66 13.34 43.12
N GLU A 44 -40.04 12.86 44.20
CA GLU A 44 -38.60 12.60 44.22
C GLU A 44 -38.21 11.49 43.25
N ILE A 45 -38.96 10.39 43.23
CA ILE A 45 -38.74 9.29 42.28
C ILE A 45 -38.91 9.76 40.84
N THR A 46 -39.96 10.54 40.54
CA THR A 46 -40.17 11.05 39.17
C THR A 46 -39.08 12.04 38.76
N GLY A 47 -38.61 12.91 39.66
CA GLY A 47 -37.47 13.80 39.38
C GLY A 47 -36.19 13.02 39.05
N ASN A 48 -35.90 11.95 39.79
CA ASN A 48 -34.74 11.10 39.52
C ASN A 48 -34.87 10.38 38.16
N ILE A 49 -36.05 9.85 37.84
CA ILE A 49 -36.32 9.19 36.55
C ILE A 49 -36.15 10.19 35.39
N GLU A 50 -36.66 11.41 35.51
CA GLU A 50 -36.50 12.43 34.47
C GLU A 50 -35.03 12.76 34.22
N GLN A 51 -34.23 12.86 35.28
CA GLN A 51 -32.79 13.09 35.17
C GLN A 51 -32.07 11.91 34.50
N GLU A 52 -32.37 10.68 34.92
CA GLU A 52 -31.79 9.47 34.31
C GLU A 52 -32.17 9.35 32.83
N MET A 53 -33.43 9.60 32.47
CA MET A 53 -33.88 9.62 31.07
C MET A 53 -33.16 10.68 30.25
N GLY A 54 -32.91 11.87 30.83
CA GLY A 54 -32.10 12.90 30.20
C GLY A 54 -30.68 12.42 29.89
N SER A 55 -30.03 11.79 30.87
CA SER A 55 -28.67 11.23 30.71
C SER A 55 -28.61 10.09 29.68
N LEU A 56 -29.60 9.19 29.69
CA LEU A 56 -29.68 8.06 28.77
C LEU A 56 -29.87 8.53 27.32
N ASN A 57 -30.68 9.57 27.09
CA ASN A 57 -30.84 10.15 25.76
C ASN A 57 -29.54 10.77 25.21
N LEU A 58 -28.76 11.43 26.08
CA LEU A 58 -27.45 11.96 25.71
C LEU A 58 -26.48 10.83 25.34
N GLU A 59 -26.41 9.78 26.16
CA GLU A 59 -25.55 8.61 25.90
C GLU A 59 -25.96 7.86 24.62
N ALA A 60 -27.26 7.72 24.36
CA ALA A 60 -27.78 7.12 23.15
C ALA A 60 -27.40 7.93 21.90
N ASN A 61 -27.47 9.27 21.96
CA ASN A 61 -27.04 10.14 20.86
C ASN A 61 -25.53 10.01 20.59
N VAL A 62 -24.70 10.04 21.65
CA VAL A 62 -23.24 9.86 21.51
C VAL A 62 -22.91 8.49 20.90
N THR A 63 -23.64 7.45 21.31
CA THR A 63 -23.46 6.10 20.76
C THR A 63 -23.85 6.04 19.29
N ALA A 64 -24.96 6.69 18.90
CA ALA A 64 -25.39 6.78 17.51
C ALA A 64 -24.38 7.53 16.63
N ASP A 65 -23.85 8.67 17.11
CA ASP A 65 -22.82 9.43 16.41
C ASP A 65 -21.53 8.61 16.25
N GLY A 66 -21.13 7.87 17.29
CA GLY A 66 -20.00 6.94 17.24
C GLY A 66 -20.20 5.83 16.20
N ALA A 67 -21.41 5.26 16.11
CA ALA A 67 -21.74 4.24 15.11
C ALA A 67 -21.65 4.79 13.67
N LEU A 68 -22.17 6.00 13.44
CA LEU A 68 -22.10 6.67 12.14
C LEU A 68 -20.64 7.00 11.74
N ALA A 69 -19.83 7.45 12.71
CA ALA A 69 -18.41 7.71 12.48
C ALA A 69 -17.65 6.42 12.10
N MET A 70 -17.94 5.30 12.76
CA MET A 70 -17.38 3.99 12.42
C MET A 70 -17.82 3.52 11.03
N GLU A 71 -19.09 3.68 10.68
CA GLU A 71 -19.60 3.34 9.33
C GLU A 71 -18.86 4.13 8.24
N LYS A 72 -18.71 5.44 8.44
CA LYS A 72 -17.94 6.30 7.53
C LYS A 72 -16.49 5.85 7.43
N GLY A 73 -15.85 5.57 8.55
CA GLY A 73 -14.47 5.05 8.59
C GLY A 73 -14.31 3.74 7.83
N LEU A 74 -15.25 2.81 7.99
CA LEU A 74 -15.27 1.54 7.26
C LEU A 74 -15.46 1.74 5.75
N ALA A 75 -16.33 2.68 5.34
CA ALA A 75 -16.53 3.01 3.93
C ALA A 75 -15.25 3.58 3.30
N THR A 76 -14.54 4.48 4.00
CA THR A 76 -13.24 5.02 3.56
C THR A 76 -12.21 3.90 3.44
N LEU A 77 -12.03 3.09 4.47
CA LEU A 77 -11.07 1.98 4.47
C LEU A 77 -11.33 1.00 3.30
N LYS A 78 -12.61 0.69 3.03
CA LYS A 78 -12.99 -0.16 1.90
C LYS A 78 -12.64 0.45 0.55
N SER A 79 -12.73 1.78 0.42
CA SER A 79 -12.32 2.47 -0.81
C SER A 79 -10.81 2.43 -1.00
N GLU A 80 -10.05 2.74 0.05
CA GLU A 80 -8.58 2.69 0.04
C GLU A 80 -8.07 1.28 -0.27
N MET A 81 -8.70 0.25 0.32
CA MET A 81 -8.34 -1.15 0.05
C MET A 81 -8.51 -1.51 -1.44
N ARG A 82 -9.60 -1.06 -2.06
CA ARG A 82 -9.84 -1.30 -3.50
C ARG A 82 -8.82 -0.59 -4.39
N GLU A 83 -8.38 0.60 -3.99
CA GLU A 83 -7.34 1.34 -4.70
C GLU A 83 -6.00 0.59 -4.63
N VAL A 84 -5.62 0.13 -3.43
CA VAL A 84 -4.41 -0.67 -3.22
C VAL A 84 -4.46 -2.00 -3.99
N GLU A 85 -5.60 -2.70 -3.99
CA GLU A 85 -5.80 -3.91 -4.80
C GLU A 85 -5.62 -3.63 -6.30
N GLY A 86 -6.13 -2.50 -6.80
CA GLY A 86 -5.98 -2.08 -8.19
C GLY A 86 -4.53 -1.79 -8.57
N GLU A 87 -3.81 -1.07 -7.71
CA GLU A 87 -2.38 -0.77 -7.87
C GLU A 87 -1.53 -2.04 -7.84
N LEU A 88 -1.83 -2.97 -6.93
CA LEU A 88 -1.14 -4.26 -6.87
C LEU A 88 -1.33 -5.07 -8.16
N ALA A 89 -2.56 -5.19 -8.66
CA ALA A 89 -2.85 -5.89 -9.91
C ALA A 89 -2.22 -5.21 -11.15
N ARG A 90 -2.03 -3.89 -11.12
CA ARG A 90 -1.25 -3.18 -12.13
C ARG A 90 0.23 -3.56 -12.05
N LYS A 91 0.80 -3.56 -10.84
CA LYS A 91 2.21 -3.88 -10.62
C LYS A 91 2.55 -5.33 -10.97
N GLU A 92 1.66 -6.27 -10.70
CA GLU A 92 1.83 -7.68 -11.11
C GLU A 92 1.93 -7.84 -12.64
N ARG A 93 1.11 -7.10 -13.40
CA ARG A 93 1.15 -7.11 -14.87
C ARG A 93 2.43 -6.48 -15.43
N GLU A 94 2.88 -5.39 -14.83
CA GLU A 94 4.18 -4.77 -15.16
C GLU A 94 5.32 -5.77 -14.94
N PHE A 95 5.34 -6.44 -13.78
CA PHE A 95 6.37 -7.42 -13.46
C PHE A 95 6.37 -8.62 -14.42
N GLY A 96 5.19 -9.09 -14.83
CA GLY A 96 5.06 -10.12 -15.87
C GLY A 96 5.69 -9.68 -17.21
N THR A 97 5.39 -8.45 -17.63
CA THR A 97 5.93 -7.87 -18.87
C THR A 97 7.46 -7.71 -18.80
N ASP A 98 7.98 -7.24 -17.67
CA ASP A 98 9.41 -7.09 -17.43
C ASP A 98 10.12 -8.45 -17.46
N THR A 99 9.50 -9.49 -16.89
CA THR A 99 10.03 -10.86 -16.91
C THR A 99 10.15 -11.39 -18.34
N ASP A 100 9.14 -11.18 -19.18
CA ASP A 100 9.17 -11.58 -20.59
C ASP A 100 10.24 -10.80 -21.38
N ALA A 101 10.38 -9.51 -21.10
CA ALA A 101 11.43 -8.67 -21.69
C ALA A 101 12.83 -9.18 -21.30
N VAL A 102 13.05 -9.51 -20.03
CA VAL A 102 14.32 -10.07 -19.53
C VAL A 102 14.63 -11.40 -20.22
N GLN A 103 13.65 -12.31 -20.34
CA GLN A 103 13.85 -13.58 -21.03
C GLN A 103 14.23 -13.37 -22.52
N THR A 104 13.59 -12.42 -23.19
CA THR A 104 13.91 -12.06 -24.57
C THR A 104 15.35 -11.56 -24.70
N VAL A 105 15.79 -10.69 -23.77
CA VAL A 105 17.16 -10.18 -23.73
C VAL A 105 18.17 -11.32 -23.51
N ILE A 106 17.88 -12.25 -22.59
CA ILE A 106 18.75 -13.42 -22.33
C ILE A 106 18.86 -14.28 -23.60
N ALA A 107 17.76 -14.56 -24.29
CA ALA A 107 17.75 -15.35 -25.51
C ALA A 107 18.57 -14.69 -26.63
N GLU A 108 18.43 -13.37 -26.83
CA GLU A 108 19.25 -12.65 -27.80
C GLU A 108 20.73 -12.60 -27.39
N ALA A 109 21.05 -12.46 -26.10
CA ALA A 109 22.43 -12.50 -25.61
C ALA A 109 23.08 -13.86 -25.89
N GLN A 110 22.39 -14.97 -25.62
CA GLN A 110 22.85 -16.31 -25.97
C GLN A 110 23.05 -16.48 -27.48
N ARG A 111 22.14 -15.94 -28.28
CA ARG A 111 22.25 -15.99 -29.75
C ARG A 111 23.48 -15.22 -30.25
N VAL A 112 23.77 -14.07 -29.67
CA VAL A 112 24.97 -13.27 -29.98
C VAL A 112 26.24 -13.99 -29.55
N ASP A 113 26.27 -14.58 -28.35
CA ASP A 113 27.41 -15.37 -27.85
C ASP A 113 27.73 -16.55 -28.78
N ASN A 114 26.72 -17.32 -29.19
CA ASN A 114 26.90 -18.42 -30.13
C ASN A 114 27.44 -17.96 -31.50
N ARG A 115 26.97 -16.81 -32.00
CA ARG A 115 27.51 -16.22 -33.24
C ARG A 115 28.97 -15.80 -33.09
N ALA A 116 29.34 -15.20 -31.96
CA ALA A 116 30.72 -14.82 -31.68
C ALA A 116 31.63 -16.05 -31.57
N LYS A 117 31.19 -17.13 -30.91
CA LYS A 117 31.91 -18.41 -30.86
C LYS A 117 32.13 -19.01 -32.25
N ASN A 118 31.10 -19.08 -33.08
CA ASN A 118 31.21 -19.59 -34.44
C ASN A 118 32.15 -18.75 -35.32
N ALA A 119 32.11 -17.42 -35.16
CA ALA A 119 33.07 -16.52 -35.79
C ALA A 119 34.51 -16.84 -35.37
N GLY A 120 34.73 -17.03 -34.06
CA GLY A 120 36.02 -17.42 -33.50
C GLY A 120 36.56 -18.72 -34.10
N VAL A 121 35.72 -19.76 -34.21
CA VAL A 121 36.08 -21.03 -34.87
C VAL A 121 36.50 -20.80 -36.33
N THR A 122 35.73 -20.01 -37.08
CA THR A 122 36.03 -19.72 -38.50
C THR A 122 37.35 -18.97 -38.68
N ILE A 123 37.65 -18.03 -37.77
CA ILE A 123 38.92 -17.32 -37.71
C ILE A 123 40.05 -18.31 -37.44
N GLN A 124 39.90 -19.18 -36.45
CA GLN A 124 40.92 -20.17 -36.10
C GLN A 124 41.21 -21.14 -37.25
N ASP A 125 40.18 -21.64 -37.94
CA ASP A 125 40.34 -22.51 -39.11
C ASP A 125 41.10 -21.81 -40.25
N THR A 126 40.82 -20.52 -40.45
CA THR A 126 41.53 -19.72 -41.45
C THR A 126 42.98 -19.49 -41.06
N LEU A 127 43.27 -19.21 -39.79
CA LEU A 127 44.64 -19.08 -39.28
C LEU A 127 45.42 -20.38 -39.45
N ASN A 128 44.83 -21.52 -39.13
CA ASN A 128 45.45 -22.84 -39.34
C ASN A 128 45.73 -23.10 -40.83
N THR A 129 44.84 -22.66 -41.72
CA THR A 129 45.04 -22.75 -43.17
C THR A 129 46.20 -21.87 -43.64
N LEU A 130 46.30 -20.63 -43.13
CA LEU A 130 47.39 -19.71 -43.44
C LEU A 130 48.73 -20.23 -42.92
N ASP A 131 48.77 -20.79 -41.71
CA ASP A 131 49.96 -21.41 -41.13
C ASP A 131 50.46 -22.59 -41.99
N GLY A 132 49.54 -23.43 -42.45
CA GLY A 132 49.86 -24.50 -43.40
C GLY A 132 50.38 -24.01 -44.74
N ILE A 133 49.92 -22.84 -45.23
CA ILE A 133 50.47 -22.20 -46.44
C ILE A 133 51.88 -21.68 -46.18
N LEU A 134 52.09 -20.99 -45.04
CA LEU A 134 53.40 -20.47 -44.66
C LEU A 134 54.44 -21.59 -44.53
N HIS A 135 54.06 -22.72 -43.93
CA HIS A 135 54.95 -23.87 -43.79
C HIS A 135 55.38 -24.48 -45.13
N LEU A 136 54.46 -24.53 -46.12
CA LEU A 136 54.79 -24.98 -47.47
C LEU A 136 55.74 -24.01 -48.20
N ILE A 137 55.59 -22.70 -47.98
CA ILE A 137 56.48 -21.68 -48.56
C ILE A 137 57.89 -21.76 -47.97
N ASP A 138 58.01 -22.10 -46.68
CA ASP A 138 59.28 -22.19 -45.96
C ASP A 138 60.10 -23.46 -46.29
N GLN A 139 59.53 -24.39 -47.08
CA GLN A 139 60.18 -25.62 -47.54
C GLN A 139 60.30 -25.71 -49.08
N PRO A 140 61.03 -24.79 -49.74
CA PRO A 140 61.10 -24.75 -51.20
C PRO A 140 61.81 -25.95 -51.84
N GLY A 141 62.62 -26.71 -51.07
CA GLY A 141 63.39 -27.86 -51.57
C GLY A 141 62.59 -29.13 -51.87
N SER A 142 61.32 -29.20 -51.48
CA SER A 142 60.43 -30.36 -51.65
C SER A 142 59.20 -30.09 -52.52
N MET A 143 59.14 -28.95 -53.21
CA MET A 143 57.99 -28.56 -54.04
C MET A 143 58.15 -29.06 -55.49
N ASP A 144 57.35 -30.04 -55.86
CA ASP A 144 57.09 -30.43 -57.25
C ASP A 144 55.92 -29.61 -57.84
N GLU A 145 55.62 -29.81 -59.13
CA GLU A 145 54.55 -29.09 -59.83
C GLU A 145 53.17 -29.34 -59.19
N GLU A 146 52.95 -30.54 -58.63
CA GLU A 146 51.73 -30.90 -57.92
C GLU A 146 51.60 -30.16 -56.58
N GLY A 147 52.69 -30.03 -55.83
CA GLY A 147 52.79 -29.20 -54.63
C GLY A 147 52.53 -27.72 -54.89
N LEU A 148 52.99 -27.19 -56.04
CA LEU A 148 52.74 -25.81 -56.44
C LEU A 148 51.25 -25.55 -56.76
N ILE A 149 50.59 -26.48 -57.49
CA ILE A 149 49.15 -26.42 -57.77
C ILE A 149 48.34 -26.48 -56.47
N LEU A 150 48.73 -27.34 -55.52
CA LEU A 150 48.08 -27.46 -54.22
C LEU A 150 48.21 -26.17 -53.41
N LEU A 151 49.38 -25.53 -53.42
CA LEU A 151 49.64 -24.26 -52.75
C LEU A 151 48.77 -23.14 -53.33
N GLU A 152 48.70 -23.03 -54.67
CA GLU A 152 47.88 -22.03 -55.34
C GLU A 152 46.39 -22.20 -55.02
N GLN A 153 45.89 -23.45 -55.02
CA GLN A 153 44.51 -23.73 -54.62
C GLN A 153 44.22 -23.37 -53.16
N LYS A 154 45.13 -23.71 -52.23
CA LYS A 154 44.98 -23.36 -50.80
C LYS A 154 44.99 -21.85 -50.60
N LEU A 155 45.90 -21.13 -51.27
CA LEU A 155 45.98 -19.68 -51.21
C LEU A 155 44.74 -19.00 -51.78
N PHE A 156 44.24 -19.49 -52.92
CA PHE A 156 43.00 -18.98 -53.52
C PHE A 156 41.80 -19.17 -52.59
N ARG A 157 41.65 -20.36 -51.99
CA ARG A 157 40.58 -20.65 -51.02
C ARG A 157 40.68 -19.79 -49.76
N ALA A 158 41.88 -19.65 -49.18
CA ALA A 158 42.11 -18.81 -48.01
C ALA A 158 41.78 -17.34 -48.32
N LYS A 159 42.23 -16.82 -49.46
CA LYS A 159 41.92 -15.45 -49.91
C LYS A 159 40.43 -15.24 -50.15
N ALA A 160 39.75 -16.23 -50.73
CA ALA A 160 38.30 -16.18 -50.91
C ALA A 160 37.57 -16.16 -49.57
N GLN A 161 37.94 -17.01 -48.62
CA GLN A 161 37.36 -17.09 -47.27
C GLN A 161 37.56 -15.78 -46.49
N ILE A 162 38.78 -15.22 -46.53
CA ILE A 162 39.10 -13.93 -45.90
C ILE A 162 38.23 -12.80 -46.46
N ASN A 163 38.14 -12.69 -47.79
CA ASN A 163 37.43 -11.57 -48.42
C ASN A 163 35.91 -11.69 -48.33
N SER A 164 35.37 -12.90 -48.50
CA SER A 164 33.91 -13.11 -48.59
C SER A 164 33.23 -13.35 -47.25
N GLN A 165 33.94 -13.89 -46.24
CA GLN A 165 33.35 -14.25 -44.96
C GLN A 165 33.95 -13.45 -43.80
N LEU A 166 35.27 -13.50 -43.65
CA LEU A 166 35.96 -12.98 -42.46
C LEU A 166 35.97 -11.45 -42.39
N ARG A 167 36.33 -10.77 -43.48
CA ARG A 167 36.39 -9.31 -43.52
C ARG A 167 35.02 -8.66 -43.26
N PRO A 168 33.91 -9.09 -43.89
CA PRO A 168 32.58 -8.57 -43.57
C PRO A 168 32.15 -8.86 -42.13
N LEU A 169 32.50 -10.05 -41.61
CA LEU A 169 32.16 -10.44 -40.25
C LEU A 169 32.89 -9.58 -39.21
N MET A 170 34.20 -9.34 -39.40
CA MET A 170 34.99 -8.50 -38.51
C MET A 170 34.45 -7.07 -38.47
N SER A 171 34.18 -6.48 -39.64
CA SER A 171 33.62 -5.13 -39.74
C SER A 171 32.28 -4.99 -38.98
N LYS A 172 31.40 -5.99 -39.10
CA LYS A 172 30.13 -6.03 -38.34
C LYS A 172 30.35 -6.19 -36.84
N LEU A 173 31.34 -6.97 -36.42
CA LEU A 173 31.65 -7.15 -35.00
C LEU A 173 32.24 -5.89 -34.38
N GLU A 174 33.12 -5.19 -35.11
CA GLU A 174 33.70 -3.91 -34.68
C GLU A 174 32.63 -2.82 -34.55
N GLU A 175 31.74 -2.69 -35.53
CA GLU A 175 30.62 -1.75 -35.50
C GLU A 175 29.72 -2.01 -34.28
N ARG A 176 29.35 -3.28 -34.06
CA ARG A 176 28.53 -3.68 -32.90
C ARG A 176 29.23 -3.44 -31.58
N ALA A 177 30.51 -3.77 -31.46
CA ALA A 177 31.29 -3.54 -30.25
C ALA A 177 31.40 -2.03 -29.93
N SER A 178 31.58 -1.20 -30.95
CA SER A 178 31.58 0.26 -30.81
C SER A 178 30.22 0.78 -30.32
N SER A 179 29.13 0.31 -30.95
CA SER A 179 27.75 0.66 -30.56
C SER A 179 27.44 0.24 -29.11
N GLN A 180 27.78 -1.00 -28.74
CA GLN A 180 27.60 -1.51 -27.37
C GLN A 180 28.39 -0.71 -26.34
N ARG A 181 29.65 -0.35 -26.65
CA ARG A 181 30.47 0.49 -25.76
C ARG A 181 29.86 1.88 -25.56
N GLY A 182 29.30 2.46 -26.62
CA GLY A 182 28.56 3.72 -26.52
C GLY A 182 27.33 3.60 -25.63
N HIS A 183 26.56 2.51 -25.79
CA HIS A 183 25.37 2.25 -24.98
C HIS A 183 25.71 2.04 -23.50
N LEU A 184 26.76 1.29 -23.19
CA LEU A 184 27.22 1.07 -21.80
C LEU A 184 27.63 2.38 -21.12
N ARG A 185 28.37 3.26 -21.80
CA ARG A 185 28.72 4.59 -21.27
C ARG A 185 27.49 5.44 -20.97
N SER A 186 26.48 5.36 -21.84
CA SER A 186 25.21 6.05 -21.62
C SER A 186 24.52 5.53 -20.36
N LEU A 187 24.46 4.21 -20.17
CA LEU A 187 23.88 3.58 -18.98
C LEU A 187 24.65 3.93 -17.71
N GLU A 188 25.98 3.90 -17.74
CA GLU A 188 26.84 4.34 -16.63
C GLU A 188 26.50 5.78 -16.22
N THR A 189 26.41 6.70 -17.19
CA THR A 189 26.05 8.10 -16.93
C THR A 189 24.66 8.24 -16.33
N SER A 190 23.69 7.46 -16.81
CA SER A 190 22.33 7.44 -16.25
C SER A 190 22.29 6.90 -14.82
N ILE A 191 23.04 5.84 -14.53
CA ILE A 191 23.15 5.26 -13.17
C ILE A 191 23.77 6.28 -12.22
N ASP A 192 24.87 6.93 -12.61
CA ASP A 192 25.50 7.97 -11.80
C ASP A 192 24.54 9.13 -11.51
N GLY A 193 23.72 9.53 -12.49
CA GLY A 193 22.67 10.53 -12.33
C GLY A 193 21.60 10.10 -11.31
N ILE A 194 21.09 8.87 -11.43
CA ILE A 194 20.09 8.32 -10.49
C ILE A 194 20.66 8.26 -9.07
N LEU A 195 21.92 7.82 -8.91
CA LEU A 195 22.56 7.76 -7.60
C LEU A 195 22.75 9.15 -6.99
N ALA A 196 23.05 10.17 -7.80
CA ALA A 196 23.11 11.55 -7.35
C ALA A 196 21.74 12.07 -6.89
N ASP A 197 20.67 11.77 -7.63
CA ASP A 197 19.30 12.13 -7.27
C ASP A 197 18.86 11.45 -5.96
N VAL A 198 19.16 10.16 -5.80
CA VAL A 198 18.90 9.43 -4.54
C VAL A 198 19.59 10.13 -3.36
N LYS A 199 20.88 10.43 -3.49
CA LYS A 199 21.64 11.13 -2.44
C LYS A 199 21.06 12.52 -2.14
N ASN A 200 20.58 13.23 -3.16
CA ASN A 200 19.92 14.51 -2.98
C ASN A 200 18.59 14.36 -2.22
N LEU A 201 17.77 13.37 -2.55
CA LEU A 201 16.50 13.10 -1.86
C LEU A 201 16.72 12.67 -0.41
N GLU A 202 17.75 11.86 -0.14
CA GLU A 202 18.14 11.50 1.22
C GLU A 202 18.57 12.74 2.02
N ASN A 203 19.36 13.63 1.41
CA ASN A 203 19.73 14.90 2.03
C ASN A 203 18.51 15.76 2.34
N ILE A 204 17.56 15.88 1.41
CA ILE A 204 16.31 16.62 1.64
C ILE A 204 15.55 16.00 2.82
N ARG A 205 15.32 14.68 2.80
CA ARG A 205 14.61 13.96 3.88
C ARG A 205 15.24 14.23 5.24
N ASP A 206 16.56 14.12 5.33
CA ASP A 206 17.29 14.27 6.60
C ASP A 206 17.33 15.72 7.09
N ASN A 207 17.12 16.70 6.19
CA ASN A 207 17.03 18.12 6.52
C ASN A 207 15.59 18.66 6.58
N LEU A 208 14.57 17.82 6.36
CA LEU A 208 13.18 18.23 6.55
C LEU A 208 12.94 18.43 8.05
N PRO A 209 12.52 19.64 8.45
CA PRO A 209 12.46 19.94 9.85
C PRO A 209 11.25 19.21 10.47
N PRO A 210 11.41 18.59 11.65
CA PRO A 210 10.32 17.84 12.28
C PRO A 210 9.22 18.80 12.74
N GLY A 211 7.97 18.34 12.72
CA GLY A 211 6.81 19.10 13.23
C GLY A 211 5.73 19.39 12.17
N CYS A 212 4.59 19.89 12.63
CA CYS A 212 3.50 20.38 11.78
C CYS A 212 3.64 21.91 11.65
N TYR A 213 3.90 22.39 10.45
CA TYR A 213 4.09 23.83 10.18
C TYR A 213 2.78 24.58 9.88
N ASN A 214 1.64 23.88 9.90
CA ASN A 214 0.32 24.47 9.74
C ASN A 214 -0.29 24.75 11.11
N THR A 215 0.09 25.87 11.72
CA THR A 215 -0.64 26.44 12.86
C THR A 215 -1.09 27.85 12.53
N GLN A 216 -2.04 27.99 11.61
CA GLN A 216 -2.88 29.19 11.57
C GLN A 216 -4.24 28.87 10.95
N ALA A 217 -5.23 28.61 11.81
CA ALA A 217 -6.62 28.87 11.43
C ALA A 217 -6.78 30.39 11.40
N LEU A 218 -6.87 30.96 10.20
CA LEU A 218 -7.30 32.34 10.00
C LEU A 218 -8.81 32.40 10.25
N GLU A 219 -9.21 32.46 11.51
CA GLU A 219 -10.49 33.08 11.87
C GLU A 219 -10.17 34.45 12.46
N GLN A 220 -10.36 35.49 11.63
CA GLN A 220 -10.54 36.86 12.10
C GLN A 220 -12.02 37.21 11.92
N HIS A 221 -12.68 37.41 13.07
CA HIS A 221 -13.89 38.20 13.37
C HIS A 221 -15.00 38.35 12.33
#